data_AF-A0A095ZFF0-F1
#
_entry.id   AF-A0A095ZFF0-F1
#
_cell.length_a   1.000
_cell.length_b   1.000
_cell.length_c   1.000
_cell.angle_alpha   90.00
_cell.angle_beta   90.00
_cell.angle_gamma   90.00
#
_symmetry.space_group_name_H-M   'P 1'
#
loop_
_entity.id
_entity.type
_entity.pdbx_description
1 polymer ?
#
loop_
_entity_poly.entity_id
_entity_poly.type
_entity_poly.pdbx_seq_one_letter_code
_entity_poly.pdbx_strand_id
1 'polypeptide(L)'
;MARTIIPAHDERVQVEILIPQADKRKKPLRFIAPRFEFLPRNLAEGFGEWVSKILTSDEDDGEGQVLTEELMLNYWLERLGMEDADALLDLTRGEKRQIWAAWQEESTSTLGESEPSSDS
;
A
#
# COMPACT_ATOMS: atom_id res chain seq x y z
N MET A 1 -14.68 10.58 -29.96
CA MET A 1 -13.42 10.62 -29.18
C MET A 1 -13.24 9.28 -28.49
N ALA A 2 -12.09 8.64 -28.64
CA ALA A 2 -11.78 7.42 -27.92
C ALA A 2 -11.38 7.78 -26.48
N ARG A 3 -11.83 6.99 -25.50
CA ARG A 3 -11.38 7.11 -24.11
C ARG A 3 -10.25 6.09 -23.89
N THR A 4 -9.14 6.52 -23.31
CA THR A 4 -8.04 5.65 -22.90
C THR A 4 -8.23 5.25 -21.45
N ILE A 5 -8.10 3.96 -21.16
CA ILE A 5 -8.12 3.43 -19.79
C ILE A 5 -6.68 3.43 -19.27
N ILE A 6 -6.46 3.92 -18.05
CA ILE A 6 -5.17 3.85 -17.36
C ILE A 6 -5.08 2.50 -16.66
N PRO A 7 -4.11 1.64 -16.99
CA PRO A 7 -3.96 0.35 -16.33
C PRO A 7 -3.35 0.51 -14.94
N ALA A 8 -3.59 -0.44 -14.05
CA ALA A 8 -3.08 -0.40 -12.67
C ALA A 8 -1.54 -0.40 -12.58
N HIS A 9 -0.82 -0.90 -13.59
CA HIS A 9 0.65 -0.89 -13.64
C HIS A 9 1.24 0.40 -14.23
N ASP A 10 0.40 1.38 -14.58
CA ASP A 10 0.86 2.68 -15.09
C ASP A 10 1.55 3.46 -13.96
N GLU A 11 2.73 4.00 -14.22
CA GLU A 11 3.55 4.72 -13.25
C GLU A 11 2.81 5.87 -12.56
N ARG A 12 1.86 6.50 -13.25
CA ARG A 12 1.09 7.64 -12.71
C ARG A 12 0.19 7.24 -11.55
N VAL A 13 -0.17 5.97 -11.46
CA VAL A 13 -1.07 5.44 -10.43
C VAL A 13 -0.35 4.46 -9.50
N GLN A 14 0.97 4.38 -9.62
CA GLN A 14 1.84 3.69 -8.68
C GLN A 14 2.28 4.64 -7.57
N VAL A 15 2.39 4.10 -6.38
CA VAL A 15 3.00 4.74 -5.22
C VAL A 15 4.32 4.02 -4.96
N GLU A 16 5.42 4.76 -5.04
CA GLU A 16 6.76 4.26 -4.71
C GLU A 16 7.25 4.91 -3.42
N ILE A 17 7.59 4.09 -2.43
CA ILE A 17 8.22 4.52 -1.18
C ILE A 17 9.57 3.82 -1.07
N LEU A 18 10.63 4.61 -0.87
CA LEU A 18 11.99 4.12 -0.66
C LEU A 18 12.31 4.12 0.83
N ILE A 19 12.68 2.95 1.37
CA ILE A 19 13.02 2.78 2.79
C ILE A 19 14.54 2.65 2.92
N PRO A 20 15.24 3.66 3.46
CA PRO A 20 16.68 3.58 3.69
C PRO A 20 17.03 2.45 4.65
N GLN A 21 18.11 1.72 4.38
CA GLN A 21 18.60 0.68 5.27
C GLN A 21 19.72 1.19 6.18
N ALA A 22 19.86 0.59 7.37
CA ALA A 22 20.90 0.94 8.33
C ALA A 22 22.32 0.77 7.76
N ASP A 23 22.56 -0.28 6.97
CA ASP A 23 23.78 -0.40 6.16
C ASP A 23 23.61 0.41 4.87
N LYS A 24 24.25 1.58 4.83
CA LYS A 24 24.23 2.51 3.69
C LYS A 24 24.78 1.93 2.38
N ARG A 25 25.43 0.76 2.42
CA ARG A 25 25.91 0.06 1.22
C ARG A 25 24.83 -0.79 0.57
N LYS A 26 23.75 -1.13 1.30
CA LYS A 26 22.61 -1.84 0.75
C LYS A 26 21.70 -0.86 0.00
N LYS A 27 21.03 -1.36 -1.03
CA LYS A 27 20.00 -0.60 -1.73
C LYS A 27 18.82 -0.37 -0.78
N PRO A 28 18.12 0.79 -0.88
CA PRO A 28 16.86 0.98 -0.17
C PRO A 28 15.87 -0.13 -0.53
N LEU A 29 15.04 -0.53 0.43
CA LEU A 29 13.88 -1.37 0.12
C LEU A 29 12.85 -0.54 -0.63
N ARG A 30 12.13 -1.17 -1.54
CA ARG A 30 11.12 -0.53 -2.38
C ARG A 30 9.75 -1.08 -2.05
N PHE A 31 8.88 -0.22 -1.55
CA PHE A 31 7.44 -0.48 -1.54
C PHE A 31 6.85 0.14 -2.80
N ILE A 32 6.32 -0.69 -3.70
CA ILE A 32 5.70 -0.25 -4.95
C ILE A 32 4.33 -0.91 -5.03
N ALA A 33 3.29 -0.08 -4.98
CA ALA A 33 1.92 -0.55 -5.05
C ALA A 33 1.05 0.41 -5.86
N PRO A 34 -0.01 -0.07 -6.53
CA PRO A 34 -1.03 0.82 -7.06
C PRO A 34 -1.69 1.64 -5.96
N ARG A 35 -2.20 2.83 -6.31
CA ARG A 35 -3.18 3.54 -5.49
C ARG A 35 -4.40 2.65 -5.20
N PHE A 36 -5.05 2.85 -4.07
CA PHE A 36 -6.16 1.97 -3.63
C PHE A 36 -7.27 1.78 -4.67
N GLU A 37 -7.65 2.82 -5.39
CA GLU A 37 -8.67 2.77 -6.44
C GLU A 37 -8.28 1.93 -7.67
N PHE A 38 -6.99 1.63 -7.83
CA PHE A 38 -6.44 0.78 -8.89
C PHE A 38 -6.13 -0.64 -8.41
N LEU A 39 -6.41 -0.97 -7.13
CA LEU A 39 -6.20 -2.32 -6.62
C LEU A 39 -7.18 -3.32 -7.28
N PRO A 40 -6.72 -4.54 -7.58
CA PRO A 40 -7.60 -5.61 -8.06
C PRO A 40 -8.78 -5.84 -7.11
N ARG A 41 -10.00 -5.87 -7.67
CA ARG A 41 -11.23 -6.00 -6.89
C ARG A 41 -11.22 -7.20 -5.94
N ASN A 42 -10.69 -8.34 -6.39
CA ASN A 42 -10.58 -9.56 -5.58
C ASN A 42 -9.68 -9.38 -4.35
N LEU A 43 -8.62 -8.55 -4.44
CA LEU A 43 -7.76 -8.27 -3.30
C LEU A 43 -8.44 -7.32 -2.30
N ALA A 44 -9.17 -6.32 -2.78
CA ALA A 44 -9.95 -5.40 -1.95
C ALA A 44 -11.10 -6.13 -1.23
N GLU A 45 -11.82 -7.01 -1.93
CA GLU A 45 -12.84 -7.87 -1.32
C GLU A 45 -12.22 -8.81 -0.28
N GLY A 46 -11.11 -9.47 -0.61
CA GLY A 46 -10.38 -10.31 0.35
C GLY A 46 -9.90 -9.56 1.59
N PHE A 47 -9.53 -8.28 1.44
CA PHE A 47 -9.15 -7.42 2.57
C PHE A 47 -10.36 -7.16 3.46
N GLY A 48 -11.51 -6.81 2.87
CA GLY A 48 -12.76 -6.61 3.61
C GLY A 48 -13.20 -7.86 4.38
N GLU A 49 -13.11 -9.04 3.76
CA GLU A 49 -13.40 -10.32 4.42
C GLU A 49 -12.43 -10.63 5.56
N TRP A 50 -11.14 -10.36 5.36
CA TRP A 50 -10.10 -10.54 6.38
C TRP A 50 -10.32 -9.61 7.57
N VAL A 51 -10.60 -8.33 7.33
CA VAL A 51 -10.95 -7.36 8.36
C VAL A 51 -12.21 -7.81 9.11
N SER A 52 -13.26 -8.20 8.38
CA SER A 52 -14.50 -8.66 9.01
C SER A 52 -14.25 -9.86 9.92
N LYS A 53 -13.46 -10.85 9.47
CA LYS A 53 -13.17 -12.05 10.27
C LYS A 53 -12.43 -11.73 11.57
N ILE A 54 -11.48 -10.80 11.54
CA ILE A 54 -10.74 -10.39 12.74
C ILE A 54 -11.66 -9.63 13.70
N LEU A 55 -12.51 -8.74 13.18
CA LEU A 55 -13.43 -7.97 14.02
C LEU A 55 -14.56 -8.82 14.61
N THR A 56 -14.91 -9.95 13.98
CA THR A 56 -15.96 -10.86 14.44
C THR A 56 -15.43 -12.13 15.11
N SER A 57 -14.11 -12.31 15.25
CA SER A 57 -13.59 -13.49 15.95
C SER A 57 -13.84 -13.31 17.44
N ASP A 58 -14.82 -14.07 17.95
CA ASP A 58 -15.30 -14.14 19.34
C ASP A 58 -14.25 -14.66 20.36
N GLU A 59 -12.95 -14.48 20.15
CA GLU A 59 -11.99 -14.54 21.26
C GLU A 59 -12.15 -13.24 22.07
N ASP A 60 -13.19 -13.30 22.91
CA ASP A 60 -13.68 -12.28 23.83
C ASP A 60 -12.67 -12.04 24.96
N ASP A 61 -11.59 -11.35 24.62
CA ASP A 61 -10.57 -10.88 25.57
C ASP A 61 -10.94 -9.51 26.16
N GLY A 62 -12.16 -9.02 25.93
CA GLY A 62 -12.68 -7.77 26.50
C GLY A 62 -12.14 -6.47 25.89
N GLU A 63 -11.21 -6.54 24.94
CA GLU A 63 -10.80 -5.41 24.11
C GLU A 63 -10.98 -5.79 22.65
N GLY A 64 -12.07 -5.34 22.01
CA GLY A 64 -12.26 -5.53 20.58
C GLY A 64 -10.99 -5.12 19.85
N GLN A 65 -10.37 -6.06 19.12
CA GLN A 65 -9.05 -5.86 18.53
C GLN A 65 -9.10 -4.67 17.57
N VAL A 66 -8.54 -3.53 17.99
CA VAL A 66 -8.32 -2.39 17.11
C VAL A 66 -7.23 -2.82 16.12
N LEU A 67 -7.61 -2.93 14.85
CA LEU A 67 -6.65 -3.25 13.78
C LEU A 67 -5.59 -2.17 13.71
N THR A 68 -4.33 -2.58 13.89
CA THR A 68 -3.20 -1.66 13.76
C THR A 68 -2.82 -1.47 12.30
N GLU A 69 -2.25 -0.31 11.99
CA GLU A 69 -1.70 0.02 10.67
C GLU A 69 -0.66 -1.02 10.19
N GLU A 70 0.08 -1.62 11.13
CA GLU A 70 0.98 -2.75 10.87
C GLU A 70 0.25 -3.96 10.30
N LEU A 71 -0.83 -4.41 10.95
CA LEU A 71 -1.57 -5.59 10.52
C LEU A 71 -2.20 -5.37 9.15
N MET A 72 -2.73 -4.16 8.91
CA MET A 72 -3.28 -3.80 7.61
C MET A 72 -2.20 -3.84 6.53
N LEU A 73 -1.02 -3.25 6.77
CA LEU A 73 0.08 -3.28 5.80
C LEU A 73 0.58 -4.71 5.53
N ASN A 74 0.74 -5.54 6.57
CA ASN A 74 1.21 -6.92 6.41
C ASN A 74 0.30 -7.72 5.45
N TYR A 75 -1.02 -7.59 5.56
CA TYR A 75 -1.96 -8.22 4.62
C TYR A 75 -1.62 -7.87 3.16
N TRP A 76 -1.31 -6.61 2.88
CA TRP A 76 -1.00 -6.15 1.53
C TRP A 76 0.37 -6.62 1.04
N LEU A 77 1.38 -6.62 1.91
CA LEU A 77 2.73 -7.12 1.58
C LEU A 77 2.68 -8.60 1.15
N GLU A 78 1.87 -9.41 1.83
CA GLU A 78 1.69 -10.83 1.51
C GLU A 78 0.94 -11.09 0.19
N ARG A 79 0.14 -10.13 -0.28
CA ARG A 79 -0.82 -10.34 -1.38
C ARG A 79 -0.48 -9.60 -2.66
N LEU A 80 0.32 -8.54 -2.59
CA LEU A 80 0.72 -7.75 -3.75
C LEU A 80 1.92 -8.33 -4.50
N GLY A 81 2.59 -9.35 -3.94
CA GLY A 81 3.69 -10.04 -4.62
C GLY A 81 4.88 -9.13 -4.91
N MET A 82 5.28 -8.32 -3.92
CA MET A 82 6.37 -7.35 -4.06
C MET A 82 7.73 -8.04 -3.99
N GLU A 83 8.72 -7.47 -4.69
CA GLU A 83 10.11 -7.97 -4.70
C GLU A 83 10.73 -7.99 -3.28
N ASP A 84 10.53 -6.92 -2.52
CA ASP A 84 11.09 -6.75 -1.17
C ASP A 84 10.10 -7.16 -0.05
N ALA A 85 9.02 -7.89 -0.36
CA ALA A 85 7.93 -8.16 0.59
C ALA A 85 8.41 -8.74 1.94
N ASP A 86 9.27 -9.75 1.91
CA ASP A 86 9.81 -10.39 3.13
C ASP A 86 10.63 -9.40 3.98
N ALA A 87 11.46 -8.58 3.33
CA ALA A 87 12.25 -7.58 4.03
C ALA A 87 11.40 -6.43 4.59
N LEU A 88 10.29 -6.10 3.93
CA LEU A 88 9.31 -5.12 4.40
C LEU A 88 8.48 -5.65 5.58
N LEU A 89 8.21 -6.96 5.62
CA LEU A 89 7.55 -7.63 6.75
C LEU A 89 8.43 -7.62 8.03
N ASP A 90 9.75 -7.59 7.87
CA ASP A 90 10.71 -7.52 8.99
C ASP A 90 10.92 -6.10 9.55
N LEU A 91 10.33 -5.07 8.93
CA LEU A 91 10.43 -3.70 9.41
C LEU A 91 9.79 -3.51 10.78
N THR A 92 10.26 -2.49 11.51
CA THR A 92 9.68 -2.13 12.81
C THR A 92 8.24 -1.63 12.64
N ARG A 93 7.46 -1.70 13.72
CA ARG A 93 6.09 -1.16 13.75
C ARG A 93 6.01 0.29 13.29
N GLY A 94 6.98 1.12 13.69
CA GLY A 94 7.01 2.55 13.34
C GLY A 94 7.29 2.81 11.86
N GLU A 95 8.11 1.97 11.22
CA GLU A 95 8.38 2.07 9.77
C GLU A 95 7.16 1.61 8.96
N LYS A 96 6.55 0.48 9.34
CA LYS A 96 5.31 0.01 8.71
C LYS A 96 4.18 1.03 8.79
N ARG A 97 4.05 1.69 9.94
CA ARG A 97 3.10 2.79 10.14
C ARG A 97 3.32 3.94 9.15
N GLN A 98 4.57 4.35 8.94
CA GLN A 98 4.90 5.42 7.99
C GLN A 98 4.58 5.02 6.55
N ILE A 99 4.88 3.77 6.16
CA ILE A 99 4.54 3.26 4.83
C ILE A 99 3.02 3.28 4.62
N TRP A 100 2.25 2.77 5.60
CA TRP A 100 0.79 2.76 5.53
C TRP A 100 0.20 4.17 5.41
N ALA A 101 0.70 5.12 6.21
CA ALA A 101 0.26 6.51 6.16
C ALA A 101 0.57 7.16 4.80
N ALA A 102 1.81 7.01 4.30
CA ALA A 102 2.22 7.56 3.02
C ALA A 102 1.43 6.95 1.85
N TRP A 103 1.18 5.64 1.87
CA TRP A 103 0.41 5.00 0.82
C TRP A 103 -1.06 5.44 0.79
N GLN A 104 -1.68 5.65 1.95
CA GLN A 104 -3.02 6.23 2.03
C GLN A 104 -3.06 7.68 1.53
N GLU A 105 -2.11 8.50 1.93
CA GLU A 105 -1.99 9.90 1.50
C GLU A 105 -1.87 9.98 -0.03
N GLU A 106 -0.93 9.23 -0.61
CA GLU A 106 -0.72 9.20 -2.05
C GLU A 106 -1.89 8.56 -2.83
N SER A 107 -2.63 7.65 -2.21
CA SER A 107 -3.83 7.06 -2.81
C SER A 107 -5.03 8.01 -2.82
N THR A 108 -5.03 9.04 -1.98
CA THR A 108 -6.14 10.02 -1.86
C THR A 108 -5.79 11.38 -2.46
N SER A 109 -4.51 11.63 -2.75
CA SER A 109 -4.07 12.82 -3.47
C SER A 109 -4.65 12.84 -4.88
N THR A 110 -5.15 13.99 -5.34
CA THR A 110 -5.60 14.12 -6.73
C THR A 110 -4.42 13.80 -7.66
N LEU A 111 -4.61 12.89 -8.62
CA LEU A 111 -3.66 12.72 -9.72
C LEU A 111 -3.50 14.10 -10.37
N GLY A 112 -2.34 14.75 -10.17
CA GLY A 112 -2.11 16.09 -10.69
C GLY A 112 -2.49 16.12 -12.17
N GLU A 113 -3.31 17.10 -12.56
CA GLU A 113 -3.53 17.37 -13.98
C GLU A 113 -2.15 17.59 -14.59
N SER A 114 -1.77 16.71 -15.52
CA SER A 114 -0.53 16.78 -16.28
C SER A 114 -0.26 18.25 -16.63
N GLU A 115 0.86 18.82 -16.16
CA GLU A 115 1.24 20.18 -16.56
C GLU A 115 1.22 20.22 -18.09
N PRO A 116 0.51 21.17 -18.72
CA PRO A 116 0.60 21.33 -20.16
C PRO A 116 2.06 21.62 -20.47
N SER A 117 2.70 20.76 -21.28
CA SER A 117 4.04 21.02 -21.77
C SER A 117 4.03 22.39 -22.43
N SER A 118 4.71 23.36 -21.83
CA SER A 118 4.92 24.65 -22.47
C SER A 118 5.93 24.41 -23.58
N ASP A 119 5.44 24.09 -24.78
CA ASP A 119 6.26 24.18 -25.99
C ASP A 119 6.76 25.62 -26.09
N SER A 120 8.10 25.74 -26.10
CA SER A 120 8.82 27.01 -26.27
C SER A 120 8.85 27.46 -27.73
#